data_AF-E6U6N1-F1
#
_entry.id   AF-E6U6N1-F1
#
_cell.length_a   1.000
_cell.length_b   1.000
_cell.length_c   1.000
_cell.angle_alpha   90.00
_cell.angle_beta   90.00
_cell.angle_gamma   90.00
#
_symmetry.space_group_name_H-M   'P 1'
#
loop_
_entity.id
_entity.type
_entity.pdbx_description
1 polymer ?
#
loop_
_entity_poly.entity_id
_entity_poly.type
_entity_poly.pdbx_seq_one_letter_code
_entity_poly.pdbx_strand_id
1 'polypeptide(L)'
;MRIGKMEFNKRMHLRVNWSAACVAAGLALLIGSMAAGHLDDLGGSFLAGAGAGLLAAGVVLLVKTLHTLRDPEKQRVARIEEEDERNLLIDMRSSQWTLFVGILVLAVAAGVTAFFNRDMMHALSAVLLLLIAVKWISMVVLRRWG
;
A
#
# COMPACT_ATOMS: atom_id res chain seq x y z
N MET A 1 22.10 8.35 -21.60
CA MET A 1 22.39 7.49 -20.43
C MET A 1 22.36 8.21 -19.06
N ARG A 2 22.69 9.52 -18.96
CA ARG A 2 22.69 10.26 -17.67
C ARG A 2 21.28 10.60 -17.12
N ILE A 3 20.30 10.80 -18.01
CA ILE A 3 18.90 11.14 -17.66
C ILE A 3 18.20 9.96 -16.95
N GLY A 4 18.30 8.73 -17.49
CA GLY A 4 17.70 7.53 -16.87
C GLY A 4 18.32 7.15 -15.52
N LYS A 5 19.57 7.57 -15.23
CA LYS A 5 20.19 7.32 -13.91
C LYS A 5 19.58 8.21 -12.82
N MET A 6 19.20 9.45 -13.15
CA MET A 6 18.56 10.37 -12.19
C MET A 6 17.12 9.96 -11.88
N GLU A 7 16.35 9.57 -12.89
CA GLU A 7 14.95 9.12 -12.71
C GLU A 7 14.86 7.83 -11.88
N PHE A 8 15.76 6.88 -12.11
CA PHE A 8 15.87 5.67 -11.30
C PHE A 8 16.17 6.00 -9.83
N ASN A 9 17.13 6.90 -9.57
CA ASN A 9 17.49 7.24 -8.19
C ASN A 9 16.34 7.92 -7.43
N LYS A 10 15.61 8.85 -8.08
CA LYS A 10 14.41 9.46 -7.49
C LYS A 10 13.35 8.43 -7.13
N ARG A 11 13.07 7.46 -8.00
CA ARG A 11 12.10 6.38 -7.74
C ARG A 11 12.55 5.47 -6.60
N MET A 12 13.84 5.17 -6.51
CA MET A 12 14.40 4.39 -5.40
C MET A 12 14.29 5.15 -4.07
N HIS A 13 14.61 6.44 -4.03
CA HIS A 13 14.40 7.26 -2.83
C HIS A 13 12.92 7.36 -2.46
N LEU A 14 12.02 7.46 -3.44
CA LEU A 14 10.58 7.45 -3.20
C LEU A 14 10.12 6.12 -2.59
N ARG A 15 10.61 4.98 -3.08
CA ARG A 15 10.33 3.65 -2.48
C ARG A 15 10.86 3.53 -1.06
N VAL A 16 12.07 4.05 -0.79
CA VAL A 16 12.62 4.11 0.58
C VAL A 16 11.72 4.95 1.48
N ASN A 17 11.31 6.15 1.03
CA ASN A 17 10.43 7.02 1.81
C ASN A 17 9.07 6.36 2.10
N TRP A 18 8.46 5.69 1.11
CA TRP A 18 7.23 4.93 1.32
C TRP A 18 7.43 3.77 2.31
N SER A 19 8.52 3.01 2.19
CA SER A 19 8.81 1.93 3.14
C SER A 19 9.04 2.45 4.55
N ALA A 20 9.74 3.59 4.70
CA ALA A 20 9.94 4.25 5.99
C ALA A 20 8.62 4.77 6.58
N ALA A 21 7.73 5.32 5.74
CA ALA A 21 6.39 5.73 6.17
C ALA A 21 5.56 4.52 6.66
N CYS A 22 5.61 3.37 5.97
CA CYS A 22 4.96 2.14 6.44
C CYS A 22 5.53 1.65 7.77
N VAL A 23 6.86 1.68 7.95
CA VAL A 23 7.49 1.32 9.24
C VAL A 23 7.06 2.26 10.35
N ALA A 24 7.06 3.58 10.10
CA ALA A 24 6.63 4.58 11.07
C ALA A 24 5.16 4.42 11.45
N ALA A 25 4.28 4.16 10.47
CA ALA A 25 2.87 3.88 10.72
C ALA A 25 2.68 2.58 11.53
N GLY A 26 3.43 1.51 11.20
CA GLY A 26 3.40 0.26 11.96
C GLY A 26 3.84 0.43 13.42
N LEU A 27 4.92 1.19 13.65
CA LEU A 27 5.38 1.55 15.00
C LEU A 27 4.35 2.40 15.75
N ALA A 28 3.74 3.39 15.09
CA ALA A 28 2.71 4.23 15.71
C ALA A 28 1.49 3.40 16.14
N LEU A 29 1.07 2.42 15.34
CA LEU A 29 -0.02 1.51 15.69
C LEU A 29 0.34 0.58 16.86
N LEU A 30 1.57 0.07 16.91
CA LEU A 30 2.06 -0.73 18.04
C LEU A 30 2.12 0.09 19.34
N ILE A 31 2.69 1.29 19.30
CA ILE A 31 2.74 2.18 20.46
C ILE A 31 1.32 2.56 20.88
N GLY A 32 0.44 2.85 19.91
CA GLY A 32 -0.97 3.10 20.13
C GLY A 32 -1.67 1.94 20.84
N SER A 33 -1.42 0.69 20.44
CA SER A 33 -1.99 -0.49 21.12
C SER A 33 -1.55 -0.62 22.58
N MET A 34 -0.32 -0.21 22.92
CA MET A 34 0.19 -0.25 24.29
C MET A 34 -0.31 0.92 25.15
N ALA A 35 -0.46 2.10 24.53
CA ALA A 35 -0.95 3.30 25.22
C ALA A 35 -2.47 3.29 25.40
N ALA A 36 -3.20 2.58 24.53
CA ALA A 36 -4.64 2.48 24.57
C ALA A 36 -5.13 1.38 25.54
N GLY A 37 -4.63 1.39 26.78
CA GLY A 37 -5.04 0.47 27.86
C GLY A 37 -6.53 0.56 28.28
N HIS A 38 -7.32 1.35 27.55
CA HIS A 38 -8.75 1.57 27.72
C HIS A 38 -9.58 0.95 26.57
N LEU A 39 -8.94 0.44 25.51
CA LEU A 39 -9.62 -0.29 24.46
C LEU A 39 -9.91 -1.71 24.94
N ASP A 40 -11.07 -2.22 24.55
CA ASP A 40 -11.46 -3.61 24.70
C ASP A 40 -10.34 -4.53 24.18
N ASP A 41 -10.16 -5.71 24.78
CA ASP A 41 -9.04 -6.63 24.51
C ASP A 41 -8.91 -6.98 23.00
N LEU A 42 -10.05 -6.97 22.30
CA LEU A 42 -10.13 -7.16 20.85
C LEU A 42 -9.59 -5.97 20.03
N GLY A 43 -9.82 -4.73 20.46
CA GLY A 43 -9.34 -3.52 19.78
C GLY A 43 -7.84 -3.33 19.94
N GLY A 44 -7.32 -3.58 21.14
CA GLY A 44 -5.88 -3.54 21.42
C GLY A 44 -5.10 -4.60 20.63
N SER A 45 -5.59 -5.84 20.61
CA SER A 45 -4.95 -6.93 19.85
C SER A 45 -5.02 -6.73 18.33
N PHE A 46 -6.11 -6.16 17.81
CA PHE A 46 -6.21 -5.79 16.39
C PHE A 46 -5.18 -4.72 16.00
N LEU A 47 -5.06 -3.64 16.78
CA LEU A 47 -4.06 -2.58 16.54
C LEU A 47 -2.63 -3.12 16.61
N ALA A 48 -2.36 -3.99 17.58
CA ALA A 48 -1.06 -4.64 17.71
C ALA A 48 -0.73 -5.52 16.49
N GLY A 49 -1.69 -6.34 16.05
CA GLY A 49 -1.54 -7.19 14.86
C GLY A 49 -1.36 -6.39 13.57
N ALA A 50 -2.17 -5.34 13.37
CA ALA A 50 -2.07 -4.44 12.22
C ALA A 50 -0.72 -3.69 12.21
N GLY A 51 -0.30 -3.18 13.38
CA GLY A 51 0.98 -2.51 13.54
C GLY A 51 2.17 -3.42 13.26
N ALA A 52 2.17 -4.65 13.80
CA ALA A 52 3.21 -5.65 13.55
C ALA A 52 3.28 -6.05 12.07
N GLY A 53 2.14 -6.30 11.43
CA GLY A 53 2.09 -6.65 10.01
C GLY A 53 2.62 -5.53 9.10
N LEU A 54 2.19 -4.29 9.36
CA LEU A 54 2.63 -3.13 8.58
C LEU A 54 4.12 -2.84 8.79
N LEU A 55 4.62 -3.00 10.02
CA LEU A 55 6.03 -2.86 10.34
C LEU A 55 6.86 -3.93 9.61
N ALA A 56 6.46 -5.20 9.69
CA ALA A 56 7.16 -6.29 9.01
C ALA A 56 7.20 -6.07 7.49
N ALA A 57 6.08 -5.71 6.88
CA ALA A 57 6.02 -5.40 5.45
C ALA A 57 6.93 -4.22 5.07
N GLY A 58 6.89 -3.14 5.87
CA GLY A 58 7.74 -1.97 5.68
C GLY A 58 9.23 -2.30 5.78
N VAL A 59 9.62 -3.11 6.77
CA VAL A 59 11.01 -3.55 6.96
C VAL A 59 11.46 -4.43 5.79
N VAL A 60 10.67 -5.41 5.36
CA VAL A 60 11.01 -6.27 4.22
C VAL A 60 11.21 -5.43 2.95
N LEU A 61 10.33 -4.47 2.69
CA LEU A 61 10.44 -3.57 1.54
C LEU A 61 11.69 -2.68 1.63
N LEU A 62 11.99 -2.16 2.81
CA LEU A 62 13.17 -1.34 3.07
C LEU A 62 14.46 -2.14 2.86
N VAL A 63 14.56 -3.34 3.43
CA VAL A 63 15.72 -4.23 3.30
C VAL A 63 15.93 -4.62 1.84
N LYS A 64 14.86 -4.97 1.11
CA LYS A 64 14.95 -5.29 -0.32
C LYS A 64 15.47 -4.09 -1.12
N THR A 65 14.95 -2.90 -0.85
CA THR A 65 15.34 -1.67 -1.56
C THR A 65 16.79 -1.27 -1.26
N LEU A 66 17.22 -1.37 0.00
CA LEU A 66 18.60 -1.11 0.40
C LEU A 66 19.58 -2.13 -0.19
N HIS A 67 19.21 -3.41 -0.23
CA HIS A 67 20.02 -4.45 -0.88
C HIS A 67 20.18 -4.17 -2.38
N THR A 68 19.12 -3.76 -3.07
CA THR A 68 19.20 -3.36 -4.48
C THR A 68 20.06 -2.12 -4.67
N LEU A 69 20.03 -1.16 -3.74
CA LEU A 69 20.87 0.05 -3.81
C LEU A 69 22.36 -0.23 -3.55
N ARG A 70 22.69 -1.25 -2.76
CA ARG A 70 24.08 -1.55 -2.40
C ARG A 70 24.86 -2.26 -3.51
N ASP A 71 24.18 -2.97 -4.40
CA ASP A 71 24.79 -3.82 -5.42
C ASP A 71 24.60 -3.24 -6.84
N PRO A 72 25.68 -2.77 -7.50
CA PRO A 72 25.59 -2.17 -8.83
C PRO A 72 25.13 -3.15 -9.92
N GLU A 73 25.34 -4.46 -9.74
CA GLU A 73 24.85 -5.49 -10.67
C GLU A 73 23.34 -5.63 -10.57
N LYS A 74 22.80 -5.68 -9.34
CA LYS A 74 21.35 -5.74 -9.09
C LYS A 74 20.63 -4.47 -9.53
N GLN A 75 21.25 -3.30 -9.41
CA GLN A 75 20.70 -2.06 -9.98
C GLN A 75 20.58 -2.12 -11.50
N ARG A 76 21.54 -2.76 -12.18
CA ARG A 76 21.52 -2.89 -13.64
C ARG A 76 20.43 -3.85 -14.08
N VAL A 77 20.29 -4.99 -13.42
CA VAL A 77 19.21 -5.97 -13.69
C VAL A 77 17.85 -5.35 -13.42
N ALA A 78 17.66 -4.69 -12.26
CA ALA A 78 16.41 -4.03 -11.92
C ALA A 78 16.02 -2.93 -12.92
N ARG A 79 16.99 -2.20 -13.47
CA ARG A 79 16.72 -1.18 -14.50
C ARG A 79 16.23 -1.80 -15.81
N ILE A 80 16.87 -2.89 -16.25
CA ILE A 80 16.47 -3.59 -17.49
C ILE A 80 15.07 -4.18 -17.32
N GLU A 81 14.78 -4.75 -16.14
CA GLU A 81 13.49 -5.37 -15.84
C GLU A 81 12.36 -4.32 -15.68
N GLU A 82 12.66 -3.13 -15.17
CA GLU A 82 11.72 -2.00 -15.07
C GLU A 82 11.47 -1.27 -16.40
N GLU A 83 12.45 -1.26 -17.30
CA GLU A 83 12.33 -0.65 -18.63
C GLU A 83 11.69 -1.61 -19.67
N ASP A 84 11.43 -2.87 -19.31
CA ASP A 84 10.67 -3.80 -20.16
C ASP A 84 9.19 -3.42 -20.20
N GLU A 85 8.71 -3.04 -21.38
CA GLU A 85 7.32 -2.68 -21.65
C GLU A 85 6.34 -3.76 -21.16
N ARG A 86 6.74 -5.03 -21.22
CA ARG A 86 5.88 -6.14 -20.77
C ARG A 86 5.62 -6.07 -19.27
N ASN A 87 6.66 -5.84 -18.48
CA ASN A 87 6.53 -5.78 -17.02
C ASN A 87 5.74 -4.54 -16.59
N LEU A 88 5.95 -3.41 -17.27
CA LEU A 88 5.17 -2.19 -17.05
C LEU A 88 3.67 -2.42 -17.30
N LEU A 89 3.32 -3.11 -18.40
CA LEU A 89 1.93 -3.43 -18.72
C LEU A 89 1.30 -4.40 -17.72
N ILE A 90 2.06 -5.41 -17.26
CA ILE A 90 1.59 -6.36 -16.24
C ILE A 90 1.33 -5.62 -14.93
N ASP A 91 2.23 -4.74 -14.49
CA ASP A 91 2.09 -3.98 -13.24
C ASP A 91 0.91 -3.00 -13.28
N MET A 92 0.72 -2.31 -14.41
CA MET A 92 -0.45 -1.45 -14.61
C MET A 92 -1.76 -2.25 -14.57
N ARG A 93 -1.82 -3.41 -15.23
CA ARG A 93 -3.01 -4.27 -15.25
C ARG A 93 -3.26 -4.90 -13.87
N SER A 94 -2.23 -5.41 -13.20
CA SER A 94 -2.37 -6.02 -11.88
C SER A 94 -2.88 -5.00 -10.86
N SER A 95 -2.40 -3.76 -10.92
CA SER A 95 -2.88 -2.66 -10.08
C SER A 95 -4.37 -2.34 -10.31
N GLN A 96 -4.80 -2.34 -11.57
CA GLN A 96 -6.21 -2.15 -11.92
C GLN A 96 -7.09 -3.30 -11.39
N TRP A 97 -6.65 -4.54 -11.57
CA TRP A 97 -7.36 -5.71 -11.05
C TRP A 97 -7.40 -5.74 -9.52
N THR A 98 -6.32 -5.35 -8.86
CA THR A 98 -6.23 -5.28 -7.39
C THR A 98 -7.29 -4.35 -6.82
N LEU A 99 -7.45 -3.15 -7.40
CA LEU A 99 -8.49 -2.21 -6.98
C LEU A 99 -9.90 -2.76 -7.27
N PHE A 100 -10.11 -3.37 -8.44
CA PHE A 100 -11.41 -3.91 -8.81
C PHE A 100 -11.84 -5.06 -7.89
N VAL A 101 -10.95 -6.04 -7.68
CA VAL A 101 -11.19 -7.17 -6.77
C VAL A 101 -11.35 -6.67 -5.33
N GLY A 102 -10.54 -5.70 -4.89
CA GLY A 102 -10.65 -5.12 -3.56
C GLY A 102 -12.00 -4.44 -3.30
N ILE A 103 -12.53 -3.68 -4.26
CA ILE A 103 -13.87 -3.09 -4.17
C ILE A 103 -14.94 -4.19 -4.07
N LEU A 104 -14.82 -5.25 -4.87
CA LEU A 104 -15.78 -6.37 -4.85
C LEU A 104 -15.76 -7.08 -3.50
N VAL A 105 -14.58 -7.40 -2.97
CA VAL A 105 -14.43 -8.03 -1.65
C VAL A 105 -15.04 -7.16 -0.55
N LEU A 106 -14.78 -5.84 -0.57
CA LEU A 106 -15.38 -4.90 0.39
C LEU A 106 -16.89 -4.79 0.24
N ALA A 107 -17.43 -4.81 -0.98
CA ALA A 107 -18.87 -4.77 -1.23
C ALA A 107 -19.56 -6.00 -0.66
N VAL A 108 -18.99 -7.19 -0.90
CA VAL A 108 -19.49 -8.45 -0.33
C VAL A 108 -19.38 -8.42 1.19
N ALA A 109 -18.25 -7.99 1.75
CA ALA A 109 -18.07 -7.88 3.20
C ALA A 109 -19.10 -6.93 3.83
N ALA A 110 -19.34 -5.76 3.25
CA ALA A 110 -20.36 -4.82 3.70
C ALA A 110 -21.78 -5.42 3.62
N GLY A 111 -22.08 -6.16 2.55
CA GLY A 111 -23.35 -6.87 2.40
C GLY A 111 -23.55 -7.97 3.44
N VAL A 112 -22.50 -8.73 3.75
CA VAL A 112 -22.54 -9.76 4.79
C VAL A 112 -22.70 -9.13 6.17
N THR A 113 -21.97 -8.06 6.48
CA THR A 113 -22.06 -7.40 7.80
C THR A 113 -23.40 -6.71 8.03
N ALA A 114 -24.15 -6.36 6.98
CA ALA A 114 -25.50 -5.83 7.09
C ALA A 114 -26.47 -6.75 7.87
N PHE A 115 -26.22 -8.07 7.86
CA PHE A 115 -27.01 -9.04 8.61
C PHE A 115 -26.64 -9.14 10.09
N PHE A 116 -25.46 -8.65 10.49
CA PHE A 116 -24.93 -8.81 11.85
C PHE A 116 -24.89 -7.49 12.61
N ASN A 117 -24.28 -6.44 12.03
CA ASN A 117 -24.06 -5.17 12.72
C ASN A 117 -24.09 -4.01 11.72
N ARG A 118 -25.04 -3.10 11.95
CA ARG A 118 -25.28 -1.92 11.11
C ARG A 118 -24.11 -0.94 11.13
N ASP A 119 -23.41 -0.76 12.25
CA ASP A 119 -22.25 0.13 12.34
C ASP A 119 -21.07 -0.40 11.53
N MET A 120 -20.85 -1.71 11.57
CA MET A 120 -19.81 -2.40 10.80
C MET A 120 -20.09 -2.33 9.28
N MET A 121 -21.36 -2.43 8.89
CA MET A 121 -21.81 -2.19 7.51
C MET A 121 -21.51 -0.75 7.06
N HIS A 122 -21.84 0.27 7.87
CA HIS A 122 -21.56 1.66 7.53
C HIS A 122 -20.06 1.94 7.42
N ALA A 123 -19.25 1.40 8.33
CA ALA A 123 -17.80 1.55 8.30
C ALA A 123 -17.19 0.98 7.02
N LEU A 124 -17.55 -0.26 6.64
CA LEU A 124 -17.08 -0.87 5.40
C LEU A 124 -17.60 -0.13 4.15
N SER A 125 -18.85 0.33 4.18
CA SER A 125 -19.44 1.12 3.09
C SER A 125 -18.74 2.46 2.90
N ALA A 126 -18.34 3.13 4.00
CA ALA A 126 -17.57 4.37 3.94
C ALA A 126 -16.19 4.15 3.30
N VAL A 127 -15.49 3.07 3.67
CA VAL A 127 -14.20 2.69 3.06
C VAL A 127 -14.38 2.39 1.56
N LEU A 128 -15.44 1.67 1.18
CA LEU A 128 -15.75 1.38 -0.21
C LEU A 128 -16.00 2.66 -1.02
N LEU A 129 -16.79 3.60 -0.50
CA LEU A 129 -17.05 4.89 -1.15
C LEU A 129 -15.76 5.70 -1.28
N LEU A 130 -14.90 5.70 -0.27
CA LEU A 130 -13.61 6.37 -0.32
C LEU A 130 -12.72 5.79 -1.45
N LEU A 131 -12.65 4.46 -1.59
CA LEU A 131 -11.87 3.84 -2.66
C LEU A 131 -12.42 4.17 -4.06
N ILE A 132 -13.75 4.22 -4.21
CA ILE A 132 -14.39 4.65 -5.47
C ILE A 132 -14.05 6.11 -5.76
N ALA A 133 -14.12 6.99 -4.76
CA ALA A 133 -13.77 8.39 -4.90
C ALA A 133 -12.29 8.57 -5.28
N VAL A 134 -11.37 7.84 -4.63
CA VAL A 134 -9.94 7.84 -4.96
C VAL A 134 -9.73 7.40 -6.40
N LYS A 135 -10.32 6.28 -6.83
CA LYS A 135 -10.24 5.81 -8.23
C LYS A 135 -10.75 6.89 -9.19
N TRP A 136 -11.87 7.54 -8.87
CA TRP A 136 -12.45 8.57 -9.71
C TRP A 136 -11.55 9.81 -9.80
N ILE A 137 -11.00 10.29 -8.68
CA ILE A 137 -10.04 11.39 -8.64
C ILE A 137 -8.79 11.03 -9.46
N SER A 138 -8.22 9.84 -9.26
CA SER A 138 -7.08 9.36 -10.05
C SER A 138 -7.39 9.36 -11.55
N MET A 139 -8.60 8.95 -11.94
CA MET A 139 -9.03 9.01 -13.34
C MET A 139 -9.14 10.45 -13.86
N VAL A 140 -9.74 11.36 -13.09
CA VAL A 140 -9.86 12.78 -13.48
C VAL A 140 -8.49 13.43 -13.63
N VAL A 141 -7.58 13.17 -12.68
CA VAL A 141 -6.21 13.66 -12.74
C VAL A 141 -5.50 13.09 -13.97
N LEU A 142 -5.52 11.78 -14.19
CA LEU A 142 -4.84 11.19 -15.35
C LEU A 142 -5.41 11.70 -16.69
N ARG A 143 -6.72 11.90 -16.81
CA ARG A 143 -7.35 12.49 -18.00
C ARG A 143 -7.02 13.96 -18.23
N ARG A 144 -6.60 14.68 -17.20
CA ARG A 144 -6.24 16.10 -17.30
C ARG A 144 -4.78 16.27 -17.76
N TRP A 145 -3.94 15.24 -17.63
CA TRP A 145 -2.50 15.28 -17.90
C TRP A 145 -2.05 14.35 -19.04
N GLY A 146 -2.93 13.49 -19.55
CA GLY A 146 -2.70 12.65 -20.73
C GLY A 146 -3.49 13.15 -21.92
#